data_AF-A0A645HP53-F1
#
_entry.id   AF-A0A645HP53-F1
#
_cell.length_a   1.000
_cell.length_b   1.000
_cell.length_c   1.000
_cell.angle_alpha   90.00
_cell.angle_beta   90.00
_cell.angle_gamma   90.00
#
_symmetry.space_group_name_H-M   'P 1'
#
loop_
_entity.id
_entity.type
_entity.pdbx_description
1 polymer ?
#
loop_
_entity_poly.entity_id
_entity_poly.type
_entity_poly.pdbx_seq_one_letter_code
_entity_poly.pdbx_strand_id
1 'polypeptide(L)'
;MFYACEKGLHYGPSKEILYIKRMGNKALAIGRIDDGLSAVQTQKTWFGTWALSSGGSIDGHLPVEENGAFYDDEFNFLYGLCNDKNIENVKVTLGSDDSTQGKQEYGTYDIKVNDGGFFYSDLLPIESGVSGDYILPIHIEGFDESGQLIYSYDEFEK
;
A
#
# COMPACT_ATOMS: atom_id res chain seq x y z
N MET A 1 -13.69 8.31 -17.78
CA MET A 1 -12.99 9.45 -17.17
C MET A 1 -13.56 9.62 -15.77
N PHE A 2 -12.87 9.10 -14.75
CA PHE A 2 -13.31 9.19 -13.36
C PHE A 2 -12.88 10.54 -12.80
N TYR A 3 -13.68 11.57 -13.07
CA TYR A 3 -13.61 12.83 -12.35
C TYR A 3 -14.22 12.57 -10.98
N ALA A 4 -13.37 12.48 -9.95
CA ALA A 4 -13.73 12.10 -8.58
C ALA A 4 -14.72 13.06 -7.88
N CYS A 5 -15.21 14.10 -8.56
CA CYS A 5 -16.16 15.06 -8.00
C CYS A 5 -17.64 14.72 -8.21
N GLU A 6 -18.04 13.85 -9.15
CA GLU A 6 -19.45 13.84 -9.59
C GLU A 6 -20.41 12.89 -8.86
N LYS A 7 -19.97 12.03 -7.92
CA LYS A 7 -20.89 11.12 -7.20
C LYS A 7 -20.61 10.90 -5.70
N GLY A 8 -20.17 11.95 -5.00
CA GLY A 8 -20.36 12.03 -3.54
C GLY A 8 -19.28 11.42 -2.65
N LEU A 9 -18.06 11.18 -3.17
CA LEU A 9 -16.89 10.92 -2.33
C LEU A 9 -15.88 12.03 -2.56
N HIS A 10 -15.83 12.96 -1.60
CA HIS A 10 -14.73 13.90 -1.49
C HIS A 10 -13.55 13.13 -0.88
N TYR A 11 -12.82 12.41 -1.72
CA TYR A 11 -11.49 11.94 -1.35
C TYR A 11 -10.59 13.18 -1.22
N GLY A 12 -9.67 13.18 -0.25
CA GLY A 12 -8.76 14.31 0.02
C GLY A 12 -7.93 14.73 -1.21
N PRO A 13 -7.06 15.75 -1.07
CA PRO A 13 -6.40 16.45 -2.18
C PRO A 13 -5.33 15.58 -2.90
N SER A 14 -5.75 14.49 -3.52
CA SER A 14 -4.88 13.69 -4.39
C SER A 14 -4.64 14.45 -5.70
N LYS A 15 -3.37 14.53 -6.10
CA LYS A 15 -2.95 15.08 -7.39
C LYS A 15 -3.39 14.19 -8.55
N GLU A 16 -3.35 12.88 -8.33
CA GLU A 16 -3.72 11.85 -9.29
C GLU A 16 -4.15 10.56 -8.58
N ILE A 17 -4.97 9.76 -9.25
CA ILE A 17 -5.29 8.38 -8.83
C ILE A 17 -4.31 7.43 -9.49
N LEU A 18 -3.58 6.67 -8.69
CA LEU A 18 -2.57 5.71 -9.13
C LEU A 18 -3.18 4.33 -9.38
N TYR A 19 -4.10 3.90 -8.51
CA TYR A 19 -4.74 2.59 -8.62
C TYR A 19 -6.11 2.52 -7.97
N ILE A 20 -6.97 1.63 -8.47
CA ILE A 20 -8.24 1.28 -7.83
C ILE A 20 -8.40 -0.23 -7.81
N LYS A 21 -8.20 -0.84 -6.65
CA LYS A 21 -8.48 -2.26 -6.41
C LYS A 21 -9.97 -2.43 -6.10
N ARG A 22 -10.64 -3.42 -6.70
CA ARG A 22 -12.07 -3.72 -6.46
C ARG A 22 -12.24 -5.14 -5.96
N MET A 23 -13.07 -5.32 -4.93
CA MET A 23 -13.46 -6.62 -4.37
C MET A 23 -14.96 -6.61 -4.05
N GLY A 24 -15.77 -7.18 -4.96
CA GLY A 24 -17.22 -7.19 -4.82
C GLY A 24 -17.81 -5.78 -4.72
N ASN A 25 -18.44 -5.46 -3.58
CA ASN A 25 -18.98 -4.14 -3.30
C ASN A 25 -17.96 -3.19 -2.65
N LYS A 26 -16.70 -3.59 -2.45
CA LYS A 26 -15.65 -2.77 -1.85
C LYS A 26 -14.62 -2.31 -2.90
N ALA A 27 -13.96 -1.19 -2.65
CA ALA A 27 -12.86 -0.68 -3.45
C ALA A 27 -11.84 0.07 -2.61
N LEU A 28 -10.55 -0.16 -2.85
CA LEU A 28 -9.43 0.59 -2.32
C LEU A 28 -8.91 1.51 -3.42
N ALA A 29 -9.02 2.82 -3.22
CA ALA A 29 -8.48 3.84 -4.11
C ALA A 29 -7.17 4.37 -3.55
N ILE A 30 -6.10 4.29 -4.35
CA ILE A 30 -4.77 4.79 -4.01
C ILE A 30 -4.46 5.99 -4.91
N GLY A 31 -4.16 7.12 -4.29
CA GLY A 31 -3.79 8.36 -4.97
C GLY A 31 -2.47 8.91 -4.50
N ARG A 32 -1.85 9.76 -5.32
CA ARG A 32 -0.64 10.51 -4.97
C ARG A 32 -1.01 11.83 -4.30
N ILE A 33 -0.30 12.19 -3.24
CA ILE A 33 -0.36 13.51 -2.60
C ILE A 33 1.04 14.16 -2.60
N ASP A 34 1.21 15.34 -2.01
CA ASP A 34 2.48 16.09 -2.05
C ASP A 34 3.67 15.32 -1.47
N ASP A 35 3.46 14.61 -0.37
CA ASP A 35 4.46 13.97 0.49
C ASP A 35 4.23 12.46 0.65
N GLY A 36 3.49 11.83 -0.27
CA GLY A 36 3.31 10.37 -0.26
C GLY A 36 2.04 9.90 -0.96
N LEU A 37 1.33 8.99 -0.31
CA LEU A 37 0.12 8.34 -0.81
C LEU A 37 -1.11 8.67 0.04
N SER A 38 -2.27 8.55 -0.58
CA SER A 38 -3.56 8.49 0.10
C SER A 38 -4.22 7.17 -0.27
N ALA A 39 -4.57 6.35 0.73
CA ALA A 39 -5.25 5.08 0.54
C ALA A 39 -6.62 5.15 1.19
N VAL A 40 -7.68 4.99 0.39
CA VAL A 40 -9.06 5.12 0.87
C VAL A 40 -9.88 3.90 0.49
N GLN A 41 -10.34 3.20 1.52
CA GLN A 41 -11.28 2.10 1.40
C GLN A 41 -12.73 2.62 1.30
N THR A 42 -13.48 2.07 0.36
CA THR A 42 -14.88 2.42 0.11
C THR A 42 -15.74 1.21 -0.13
N GLN A 43 -17.03 1.36 0.12
CA GLN A 43 -18.04 0.35 -0.12
C GLN A 43 -19.26 0.94 -0.84
N LYS A 44 -19.87 0.13 -1.69
CA LYS A 44 -21.10 0.46 -2.38
C LYS A 44 -22.27 0.30 -1.40
N THR A 45 -23.00 1.39 -1.18
CA THR A 45 -24.23 1.42 -0.40
C THR A 45 -25.33 0.64 -1.12
N TRP A 46 -26.39 0.30 -0.39
CA TRP A 46 -27.59 -0.31 -0.97
C TRP A 46 -28.13 0.50 -2.17
N PHE A 47 -28.12 1.83 -2.08
CA PHE A 47 -28.60 2.73 -3.13
C PHE A 47 -27.64 2.85 -4.33
N GLY A 48 -26.55 2.08 -4.35
CA GLY A 48 -25.60 2.02 -5.45
C GLY A 48 -24.60 3.16 -5.49
N THR A 49 -24.61 4.06 -4.50
CA THR A 49 -23.57 5.08 -4.30
C THR A 49 -22.37 4.47 -3.60
N TRP A 50 -21.19 5.06 -3.76
CA TRP A 50 -20.00 4.66 -3.01
C TRP A 50 -19.90 5.53 -1.77
N ALA A 51 -19.52 4.94 -0.63
CA ALA A 51 -19.30 5.60 0.64
C ALA A 51 -18.02 5.05 1.28
N LEU A 52 -17.46 5.76 2.26
CA LEU A 52 -16.35 5.24 3.06
C LEU A 52 -16.76 3.91 3.72
N SER A 53 -15.84 2.94 3.74
CA SER A 53 -16.11 1.67 4.43
C SER A 53 -16.26 1.92 5.93
N SER A 54 -17.27 1.30 6.55
CA SER A 54 -17.46 1.37 8.00
C SER A 54 -16.40 0.50 8.68
N GLY A 55 -15.50 1.12 9.45
CA GLY A 55 -14.40 0.43 10.13
C GLY A 55 -13.10 0.36 9.33
N GLY A 56 -13.06 0.88 8.10
CA GLY A 56 -11.82 1.02 7.36
C GLY A 56 -10.97 2.14 7.96
N SER A 57 -9.67 1.88 8.13
CA SER A 57 -8.73 2.97 8.38
C SER A 57 -8.79 3.90 7.17
N ILE A 58 -9.06 5.19 7.41
CA ILE A 58 -8.62 6.20 6.46
C ILE A 58 -7.15 6.37 6.81
N ASP A 59 -6.29 5.58 6.18
CA ASP A 59 -4.89 5.93 6.04
C ASP A 59 -4.82 7.05 5.00
N GLY A 60 -5.49 8.16 5.33
CA GLY A 60 -5.76 9.27 4.42
C GLY A 60 -4.49 9.96 3.98
N HIS A 61 -3.43 9.81 4.78
CA HIS A 61 -2.07 10.22 4.47
C HIS A 61 -1.10 9.13 4.92
N LEU A 62 -0.43 8.54 3.94
CA LEU A 62 0.70 7.63 4.08
C LEU A 62 1.96 8.38 3.64
N PRO A 63 2.73 8.98 4.57
CA PRO A 63 3.91 9.76 4.22
C PRO A 63 4.99 8.85 3.65
N VAL A 64 5.65 9.32 2.59
CA VAL A 64 6.78 8.64 1.94
C VAL A 64 7.87 9.68 1.71
N GLU A 65 8.83 9.73 2.63
CA GLU A 65 9.96 10.67 2.53
C GLU A 65 10.90 10.28 1.36
N GLU A 66 11.40 9.05 1.37
CA GLU A 66 12.28 8.54 0.31
C GLU A 66 11.61 7.42 -0.49
N ASN A 67 11.46 6.23 0.10
CA ASN A 67 10.75 5.11 -0.52
C ASN A 67 9.99 4.35 0.58
N GLY A 68 8.77 3.92 0.29
CA GLY A 68 7.90 3.30 1.30
C GLY A 68 6.95 2.27 0.70
N ALA A 69 6.63 1.27 1.52
CA ALA A 69 5.63 0.25 1.21
C ALA A 69 4.55 0.23 2.28
N PHE A 70 3.36 -0.19 1.89
CA PHE A 70 2.18 -0.34 2.74
C PHE A 70 1.43 -1.62 2.36
N TYR A 71 0.72 -2.19 3.32
CA TYR A 71 -0.08 -3.38 3.12
C TYR A 71 -1.51 -3.11 3.61
N ASP A 72 -2.48 -3.46 2.78
CA ASP A 72 -3.90 -3.42 3.13
C ASP A 72 -4.40 -4.87 3.29
N ASP A 73 -4.74 -5.24 4.52
CA ASP A 73 -5.15 -6.59 4.92
C ASP A 73 -6.53 -6.99 4.37
N GLU A 74 -7.47 -6.04 4.35
CA GLU A 74 -8.82 -6.25 3.80
C GLU A 74 -8.77 -6.58 2.31
N PHE A 75 -7.87 -5.92 1.57
CA PHE A 75 -7.70 -6.12 0.14
C PHE A 75 -6.59 -7.13 -0.24
N ASN A 76 -5.82 -7.61 0.74
CA ASN A 76 -4.59 -8.40 0.55
C ASN A 76 -3.70 -7.79 -0.52
N PHE A 77 -3.42 -6.49 -0.35
CA PHE A 77 -2.84 -5.66 -1.37
C PHE A 77 -1.61 -4.95 -0.85
N LEU A 78 -0.46 -5.25 -1.47
CA LEU A 78 0.81 -4.60 -1.21
C LEU A 78 1.02 -3.48 -2.21
N TYR A 79 1.37 -2.29 -1.75
CA TYR A 79 1.58 -1.13 -2.61
C TYR A 79 2.59 -0.18 -1.99
N GLY A 80 3.11 0.74 -2.79
CA GLY A 80 4.05 1.72 -2.27
C GLY A 80 4.52 2.71 -3.31
N LEU A 81 5.45 3.54 -2.89
CA LEU A 81 6.00 4.60 -3.70
C LEU A 81 7.52 4.71 -3.50
N CYS A 82 8.24 4.79 -4.61
CA CYS A 82 9.64 5.15 -4.65
C CYS A 82 9.78 6.58 -5.20
N ASN A 83 10.39 7.49 -4.44
CA ASN A 83 10.71 8.83 -4.96
C ASN A 83 12.06 8.85 -5.71
N ASP A 84 12.94 7.86 -5.47
CA ASP A 84 14.16 7.68 -6.27
C ASP A 84 13.81 7.08 -7.64
N LYS A 85 14.06 7.86 -8.69
CA LYS A 85 13.77 7.50 -10.08
C LYS A 85 14.68 6.42 -10.65
N ASN A 86 15.76 6.09 -9.96
CA ASN A 86 16.67 5.03 -10.40
C ASN A 86 16.21 3.65 -9.91
N ILE A 87 15.20 3.56 -9.04
CA ILE A 87 14.64 2.29 -8.57
C ILE A 87 13.63 1.79 -9.61
N GLU A 88 13.96 0.66 -10.24
CA GLU A 88 13.14 -0.01 -11.26
C GLU A 88 12.42 -1.24 -10.69
N ASN A 89 12.98 -1.85 -9.63
CA ASN A 89 12.39 -2.99 -8.95
C ASN A 89 12.55 -2.84 -7.44
N VAL A 90 11.58 -3.34 -6.68
CA VAL A 90 11.67 -3.45 -5.23
C VAL A 90 11.50 -4.89 -4.79
N LYS A 91 12.14 -5.23 -3.67
CA LYS A 91 11.77 -6.39 -2.87
C LYS A 91 11.18 -5.89 -1.57
N VAL A 92 10.01 -6.37 -1.23
CA VAL A 92 9.35 -6.00 0.02
C VAL A 92 9.08 -7.26 0.83
N THR A 93 9.54 -7.28 2.08
CA THR A 93 9.23 -8.34 3.04
C THR A 93 8.08 -7.89 3.92
N LEU A 94 7.02 -8.69 3.97
CA LEU A 94 5.92 -8.53 4.92
C LEU A 94 6.18 -9.36 6.17
N GLY A 95 5.82 -8.80 7.31
CA GLY A 95 5.99 -9.43 8.60
C GLY A 95 5.13 -8.80 9.68
N SER A 96 5.35 -9.26 10.90
CA SER A 96 4.86 -8.64 12.13
C SER A 96 6.01 -8.55 13.13
N ASP A 97 5.90 -7.65 14.08
CA ASP A 97 6.72 -7.66 15.29
C ASP A 97 5.79 -7.72 16.49
N ASP A 98 5.76 -8.89 17.13
CA ASP A 98 4.99 -9.12 18.33
C ASP A 98 5.93 -9.21 19.53
N SER A 99 5.58 -8.51 20.61
CA SER A 99 6.37 -8.47 21.84
C SER A 99 6.61 -9.85 22.50
N THR A 100 5.84 -10.87 22.12
CA THR A 100 5.93 -12.23 22.68
C THR A 100 6.59 -13.24 21.72
N GLN A 101 6.42 -13.09 20.41
CA GLN A 101 6.99 -14.01 19.40
C GLN A 101 8.23 -13.45 18.67
N GLY A 102 8.49 -12.15 18.80
CA GLY A 102 9.50 -11.43 18.03
C GLY A 102 9.11 -11.22 16.58
N LYS A 103 10.06 -10.76 15.76
CA LYS A 103 9.88 -10.54 14.32
C LYS A 103 9.49 -11.85 13.61
N GLN A 104 8.33 -11.85 12.97
CA GLN A 104 7.88 -12.93 12.10
C GLN A 104 7.83 -12.44 10.65
N GLU A 105 8.37 -13.23 9.73
CA GLU A 105 8.28 -12.95 8.29
C GLU A 105 7.21 -13.84 7.65
N TYR A 106 6.37 -13.24 6.82
CA TYR A 106 5.31 -13.95 6.09
C TYR A 106 5.65 -14.18 4.62
N GLY A 107 6.48 -13.31 4.03
CA GLY A 107 6.95 -13.48 2.66
C GLY A 107 7.68 -12.27 2.11
N THR A 108 8.48 -12.51 1.07
CA THR A 108 9.18 -11.48 0.30
C THR A 108 8.64 -11.46 -1.13
N TYR A 109 8.40 -10.27 -1.64
CA TYR A 109 7.76 -10.04 -2.93
C TYR A 109 8.62 -9.13 -3.80
N ASP A 110 9.05 -9.66 -4.96
CA ASP A 110 9.68 -8.88 -6.03
C ASP A 110 8.58 -8.15 -6.84
N ILE A 111 8.68 -6.82 -6.92
CA ILE A 111 7.67 -5.97 -7.57
C ILE A 111 8.37 -4.97 -8.49
N LYS A 112 7.90 -4.87 -9.73
CA LYS A 112 8.37 -3.85 -10.66
C LYS A 112 7.80 -2.48 -10.28
N VAL A 113 8.64 -1.45 -10.34
CA VAL A 113 8.24 -0.06 -10.16
C VAL A 113 7.74 0.51 -11.48
N ASN A 114 6.58 1.16 -11.47
CA ASN A 114 6.02 1.80 -12.66
C ASN A 114 6.57 3.22 -12.84
N ASP A 115 6.35 3.77 -14.03
CA ASP A 115 6.59 5.19 -14.30
C ASP A 115 5.93 6.08 -13.23
N GLY A 116 6.73 6.93 -12.59
CA GLY A 116 6.30 7.74 -11.44
C GLY A 116 6.53 7.09 -10.07
N GLY A 117 7.19 5.94 -10.00
CA GLY A 117 7.66 5.36 -8.74
C GLY A 117 6.63 4.50 -8.01
N PHE A 118 5.39 4.40 -8.51
CA PHE A 118 4.35 3.61 -7.87
C PHE A 118 4.51 2.12 -8.17
N PHE A 119 4.39 1.27 -7.15
CA PHE A 119 4.44 -0.19 -7.30
C PHE A 119 3.31 -0.85 -6.51
N TYR A 120 2.89 -2.04 -6.94
CA TYR A 120 1.88 -2.82 -6.23
C TYR A 120 1.90 -4.31 -6.59
N SER A 121 1.32 -5.14 -5.74
CA SER A 121 1.11 -6.57 -5.96
C SER A 121 -0.17 -7.06 -5.27
N ASP A 122 -0.92 -7.90 -5.97
CA ASP A 122 -2.05 -8.66 -5.41
C ASP A 122 -1.52 -9.89 -4.69
N LEU A 123 -1.84 -10.04 -3.41
CA LEU A 123 -1.38 -11.16 -2.60
C LEU A 123 -2.52 -12.14 -2.29
N LEU A 124 -2.14 -13.39 -2.02
CA LEU A 124 -3.05 -14.32 -1.37
C LEU A 124 -3.24 -13.94 0.10
N PRO A 125 -4.38 -14.27 0.72
CA PRO A 125 -4.58 -14.05 2.15
C PRO A 125 -3.44 -14.64 2.97
N ILE A 126 -2.83 -13.80 3.80
CA ILE A 126 -1.79 -14.22 4.73
C ILE A 126 -2.49 -14.59 6.04
N GLU A 127 -2.40 -15.87 6.40
CA GLU A 127 -2.90 -16.33 7.69
C GLU A 127 -1.85 -16.02 8.77
N SER A 128 -2.06 -14.94 9.54
CA SER A 128 -1.32 -14.78 10.79
C SER A 128 -1.85 -15.85 11.75
N GLY A 129 -1.01 -16.82 12.12
CA GLY A 129 -1.36 -17.85 13.12
C GLY A 129 -1.64 -17.28 14.52
N VAL A 130 -1.56 -15.95 14.67
CA VAL A 130 -1.67 -15.19 15.89
C VAL A 130 -2.76 -14.13 15.71
N SER A 131 -3.73 -14.14 16.62
CA SER A 131 -4.82 -13.17 16.65
C SER A 131 -4.30 -11.83 17.16
N GLY A 132 -4.37 -10.79 16.33
CA GLY A 132 -3.99 -9.43 16.70
C GLY A 132 -2.65 -8.95 16.13
N ASP A 133 -1.96 -9.78 15.36
CA ASP A 133 -0.77 -9.36 14.61
C ASP A 133 -1.19 -8.41 13.49
N TYR A 134 -0.58 -7.23 13.48
CA TYR A 134 -0.65 -6.32 12.34
C TYR A 134 0.42 -6.74 11.35
N ILE A 135 0.00 -7.15 10.15
CA ILE A 135 0.91 -7.43 9.06
C ILE A 135 1.30 -6.10 8.42
N LEU A 136 2.59 -5.83 8.36
CA LEU A 136 3.13 -4.63 7.73
C LEU A 136 4.37 -4.96 6.89
N PRO A 137 4.78 -4.07 5.97
CA PRO A 137 6.11 -4.11 5.40
C PRO A 137 7.17 -3.87 6.47
N ILE A 138 8.08 -4.83 6.63
CA ILE A 138 9.12 -4.80 7.67
C ILE A 138 10.51 -4.57 7.08
N HIS A 139 10.66 -4.77 5.76
CA HIS A 139 11.87 -4.53 5.00
C HIS A 139 11.53 -4.16 3.56
N ILE A 140 12.26 -3.20 3.00
CA ILE A 140 12.18 -2.83 1.58
C ILE A 140 13.59 -2.61 1.00
N GLU A 141 13.84 -3.23 -0.14
CA GLU A 141 15.05 -3.06 -0.95
C GLU A 141 14.65 -2.48 -2.31
N GLY A 142 15.44 -1.53 -2.81
CA GLY A 142 15.27 -0.92 -4.13
C GLY A 142 16.46 -1.21 -5.04
N PHE A 143 16.19 -1.62 -6.27
CA PHE A 143 17.17 -2.04 -7.26
C PHE A 143 17.02 -1.26 -8.56
N ASP A 144 18.15 -0.95 -9.18
CA ASP A 144 18.18 -0.34 -10.52
C ASP A 144 17.92 -1.34 -11.65
N GLU A 145 17.99 -0.87 -12.91
CA GLU A 145 17.78 -1.71 -14.11
C GLU A 145 18.80 -2.86 -14.24
N SER A 146 19.99 -2.70 -13.65
CA SER A 146 21.05 -3.71 -13.69
C SER A 146 20.93 -4.75 -12.57
N GLY A 147 20.00 -4.54 -11.63
CA GLY A 147 19.84 -5.33 -10.42
C GLY A 147 20.79 -4.93 -9.29
N GLN A 148 21.43 -3.76 -9.37
CA GLN A 148 22.24 -3.22 -8.27
C GLN A 148 21.32 -2.67 -7.18
N LEU A 149 21.58 -3.08 -5.94
CA LEU A 149 20.91 -2.52 -4.76
C LEU A 149 21.34 -1.05 -4.57
N ILE A 150 20.37 -0.14 -4.51
CA ILE A 150 20.60 1.30 -4.32
C ILE A 150 19.85 1.88 -3.11
N TYR A 151 18.89 1.14 -2.56
CA TYR A 151 18.13 1.52 -1.37
C TYR A 151 17.82 0.30 -0.51
N SER A 152 17.88 0.44 0.81
CA SER A 152 17.51 -0.60 1.77
C SER A 152 17.02 0.05 3.05
N TYR A 153 15.89 -0.41 3.58
CA TYR A 153 15.32 0.07 4.84
C TYR A 153 14.62 -1.05 5.59
N ASP A 154 15.03 -1.25 6.84
CA ASP A 154 14.43 -2.16 7.82
C ASP A 154 13.67 -1.35 8.88
N GLU A 155 12.38 -1.63 9.08
CA GLU A 155 11.51 -0.87 9.98
C GLU A 155 11.95 -0.97 11.46
N PHE A 156 12.59 -2.09 11.84
CA PHE A 156 12.92 -2.40 13.23
C PHE A 156 14.39 -2.16 13.61
N GLU A 157 15.23 -1.64 12.72
CA GLU A 157 16.66 -1.40 13.00
C GLU A 157 17.01 0.06 13.39
N LYS A 158 16.06 0.81 13.97
CA LYS A 158 16.30 2.20 14.44
C LYS A 158 17.14 2.30 15.72
#